data_AF-A0A2G6MZR2-F1
#
_entry.id   AF-A0A2G6MZR2-F1
#
_cell.length_a   1.000
_cell.length_b   1.000
_cell.length_c   1.000
_cell.angle_alpha   90.00
_cell.angle_beta   90.00
_cell.angle_gamma   90.00
#
_symmetry.space_group_name_H-M   'P 1'
#
loop_
_entity.id
_entity.type
_entity.pdbx_description
1 polymer ?
#
loop_
_entity_poly.entity_id
_entity_poly.type
_entity_poly.pdbx_seq_one_letter_code
_entity_poly.pdbx_strand_id
1 'polypeptide(L)'
;MTNTPHNEIETLESLRLPELQARFEEVVGESTRCPNRTFLMRRIVETLESGEAQSPTEEEAQTAETQPEEEARLLETTTNDSPRPKLTKLSVSELRALYVEVLGRETSSFNKRYLKWKIREAQLGRVPVGPRGGRRSDGPVPEHRVLPLRMEAEQVERLDEARERLGLKSRMDLFRRALHAYLQTAGEVDVAALFAPEA
;
A
#
# COMPACT_ATOMS: atom_id res chain seq x y z
N MET A 1 38.85 -8.47 -0.12
CA MET A 1 38.22 -7.22 0.37
C MET A 1 37.37 -6.66 -0.76
N THR A 2 36.07 -6.94 -0.77
CA THR A 2 35.11 -6.43 -1.77
C THR A 2 33.87 -5.95 -1.02
N ASN A 3 33.99 -4.79 -0.38
CA ASN A 3 32.91 -4.07 0.31
C ASN A 3 32.22 -3.04 -0.62
N THR A 4 32.53 -3.10 -1.92
CA THR A 4 32.12 -2.14 -2.96
C THR A 4 30.60 -1.85 -2.98
N PRO A 5 29.68 -2.84 -2.95
CA PRO A 5 28.25 -2.54 -3.09
C PRO A 5 27.66 -1.83 -1.87
N HIS A 6 28.22 -2.03 -0.66
CA HIS A 6 27.68 -1.39 0.54
C HIS A 6 28.04 0.10 0.59
N ASN A 7 29.27 0.44 0.21
CA ASN A 7 29.73 1.83 0.17
C ASN A 7 28.98 2.62 -0.92
N GLU A 8 28.73 2.00 -2.09
CA GLU A 8 27.97 2.63 -3.17
C GLU A 8 26.52 2.94 -2.75
N ILE A 9 25.85 2.04 -2.04
CA ILE A 9 24.51 2.29 -1.50
C ILE A 9 24.54 3.48 -0.52
N GLU A 10 25.52 3.55 0.37
CA GLU A 10 25.68 4.68 1.31
C GLU A 10 25.91 6.01 0.56
N THR A 11 26.70 6.02 -0.51
CA THR A 11 26.90 7.22 -1.34
C THR A 11 25.61 7.65 -2.03
N LEU A 12 24.84 6.71 -2.59
CA LEU A 12 23.56 7.00 -3.27
C LEU A 12 22.48 7.47 -2.28
N GLU A 13 22.48 6.95 -1.05
CA GLU A 13 21.54 7.39 0.00
C GLU A 13 21.76 8.86 0.39
N SER A 14 23.01 9.33 0.36
CA SER A 14 23.38 10.72 0.69
C SER A 14 22.99 11.75 -0.37
N LEU A 15 22.79 11.35 -1.62
CA LEU A 15 22.50 12.24 -2.75
C LEU A 15 21.07 12.80 -2.70
N ARG A 16 20.85 14.00 -3.23
CA ARG A 16 19.50 14.58 -3.40
C ARG A 16 18.78 13.95 -4.59
N LEU A 17 17.46 14.12 -4.65
CA LEU A 17 16.63 13.48 -5.69
C LEU A 17 17.03 13.87 -7.13
N PRO A 18 17.37 15.14 -7.44
CA PRO A 18 17.88 15.50 -8.77
C PRO A 18 19.24 14.86 -9.08
N GLU A 19 20.10 14.72 -8.08
CA GLU A 19 21.43 14.10 -8.22
C GLU A 19 21.30 12.58 -8.46
N LEU A 20 20.34 11.92 -7.82
CA LEU A 20 20.00 10.52 -8.09
C LEU A 20 19.45 10.30 -9.50
N GLN A 21 18.67 11.25 -10.02
CA GLN A 21 18.18 11.21 -11.40
C GLN A 21 19.32 11.39 -12.41
N ALA A 22 20.27 12.29 -12.12
CA ALA A 22 21.46 12.47 -12.95
C ALA A 22 22.36 11.23 -12.96
N ARG A 23 22.58 10.59 -11.81
CA ARG A 23 23.33 9.31 -11.72
C ARG A 23 22.60 8.16 -12.42
N PHE A 24 21.27 8.15 -12.38
CA PHE A 24 20.48 7.19 -13.13
C PHE A 24 20.66 7.38 -14.64
N GLU A 25 20.60 8.62 -15.12
CA GLU A 25 20.80 8.93 -16.54
C GLU A 25 22.24 8.58 -17.01
N GLU A 26 23.25 8.83 -16.16
CA GLU A 26 24.65 8.48 -16.43
C GLU A 26 24.87 6.96 -16.55
N VAL A 27 24.27 6.16 -15.65
CA VAL A 27 24.52 4.71 -15.56
C VAL A 27 23.58 3.90 -16.46
N VAL A 28 22.32 4.30 -16.58
CA VAL A 28 21.28 3.58 -17.35
C VAL A 28 21.14 4.13 -18.77
N GLY A 29 21.58 5.36 -19.02
CA GLY A 29 21.47 6.03 -20.33
C GLY A 29 20.07 6.57 -20.65
N GLU A 30 19.12 6.46 -19.71
CA GLU A 30 17.74 6.91 -19.88
C GLU A 30 17.41 8.05 -18.90
N SER A 31 16.84 9.15 -19.41
CA SER A 31 16.38 10.24 -18.55
C SER A 31 15.05 9.87 -17.88
N THR A 32 15.01 9.93 -16.54
CA THR A 32 13.82 9.61 -15.75
C THR A 32 13.41 10.75 -14.83
N ARG A 33 12.11 11.07 -14.83
CA ARG A 33 11.51 12.06 -13.92
C ARG A 33 10.81 11.43 -12.72
N CYS A 34 11.08 10.16 -12.44
CA CYS A 34 10.37 9.45 -11.37
C CYS A 34 10.75 10.00 -9.97
N PRO A 35 9.77 10.21 -9.07
CA PRO A 35 10.02 10.78 -7.74
C PRO A 35 10.48 9.73 -6.70
N ASN A 36 10.60 8.47 -7.09
CA ASN A 36 10.88 7.37 -6.17
C ASN A 36 12.38 7.09 -6.02
N ARG A 37 12.99 7.65 -4.97
CA ARG A 37 14.43 7.47 -4.65
C ARG A 37 14.85 6.00 -4.51
N THR A 38 14.03 5.17 -3.85
CA THR A 38 14.38 3.76 -3.62
C THR A 38 14.43 2.95 -4.90
N PHE A 39 13.60 3.31 -5.88
CA PHE A 39 13.62 2.70 -7.19
C PHE A 39 14.88 3.10 -7.96
N LEU A 40 15.23 4.40 -7.96
CA LEU A 40 16.44 4.92 -8.60
C LEU A 40 17.70 4.25 -8.08
N MET A 41 17.89 4.21 -6.75
CA MET A 41 19.08 3.61 -6.14
C MET A 41 19.21 2.12 -6.47
N ARG A 42 18.11 1.36 -6.35
CA ARG A 42 18.12 -0.07 -6.68
C ARG A 42 18.48 -0.31 -8.14
N ARG A 43 17.93 0.50 -9.04
CA ARG A 43 18.15 0.32 -10.48
C ARG A 43 19.56 0.70 -10.90
N ILE A 44 20.13 1.77 -10.32
CA ILE A 44 21.54 2.16 -10.52
C ILE A 44 22.47 1.04 -10.07
N VAL A 45 22.27 0.49 -8.87
CA VAL A 45 23.10 -0.61 -8.35
C VAL A 45 22.96 -1.86 -9.22
N GLU A 46 21.73 -2.23 -9.61
CA GLU A 46 21.48 -3.38 -10.48
C GLU A 46 22.15 -3.25 -11.85
N THR A 47 22.17 -2.04 -12.43
CA THR A 47 22.86 -1.79 -13.71
C THR A 47 24.37 -1.72 -13.58
N LEU A 48 24.92 -1.27 -12.45
CA LEU A 48 26.37 -1.34 -12.20
C LEU A 48 26.82 -2.78 -12.01
N GLU A 49 26.07 -3.57 -11.23
CA GLU A 49 26.31 -5.01 -11.04
C GLU A 49 26.16 -5.81 -12.34
N SER A 50 25.22 -5.42 -13.22
CA SER A 50 25.03 -6.05 -14.53
C SER A 50 26.03 -5.57 -15.58
N GLY A 51 26.50 -4.32 -15.47
CA GLY A 51 27.53 -3.72 -16.33
C GLY A 51 28.92 -4.30 -16.07
N GLU A 52 29.23 -4.66 -14.82
CA GLU A 52 30.42 -5.46 -14.49
C GLU A 52 30.32 -6.90 -15.05
N ALA A 53 29.12 -7.40 -15.30
CA ALA A 53 28.88 -8.76 -15.81
C ALA A 53 28.75 -8.86 -17.34
N GLN A 54 28.69 -7.75 -18.08
CA GLN A 54 28.46 -7.77 -19.54
C GLN A 54 29.33 -6.76 -20.29
N SER A 55 30.60 -7.11 -20.50
CA SER A 55 31.38 -6.65 -21.66
C SER A 55 31.29 -7.72 -22.76
N PRO A 56 30.86 -7.42 -24.00
CA PRO A 56 30.67 -8.46 -25.00
C PRO A 56 31.91 -8.71 -25.89
N THR A 57 32.07 -10.01 -26.22
CA THR A 57 32.72 -10.64 -27.40
C THR A 57 34.12 -11.23 -27.17
N GLU A 58 34.22 -12.56 -27.03
CA GLU A 58 34.75 -13.51 -28.05
C GLU A 58 34.88 -14.95 -27.48
N GLU A 59 34.16 -15.87 -28.13
CA GLU A 59 34.39 -17.29 -28.44
C GLU A 59 35.12 -18.31 -27.52
N GLU A 60 34.44 -19.48 -27.45
CA GLU A 60 34.95 -20.86 -27.50
C GLU A 60 35.41 -21.65 -26.25
N ALA A 61 34.76 -22.82 -26.13
CA ALA A 61 35.30 -24.14 -25.80
C ALA A 61 35.51 -24.57 -24.33
N GLN A 62 34.67 -25.54 -23.95
CA GLN A 62 35.05 -26.86 -23.39
C GLN A 62 35.29 -27.05 -21.86
N THR A 63 34.32 -27.78 -21.28
CA THR A 63 34.47 -29.07 -20.55
C THR A 63 34.93 -29.11 -19.07
N ALA A 64 34.34 -30.09 -18.38
CA ALA A 64 34.66 -30.71 -17.07
C ALA A 64 34.03 -30.03 -15.83
N GLU A 65 32.91 -30.53 -15.30
CA GLU A 65 32.77 -31.65 -14.34
C GLU A 65 33.50 -31.42 -13.01
N THR A 66 32.75 -31.47 -11.89
CA THR A 66 32.98 -32.29 -10.66
C THR A 66 32.17 -31.70 -9.48
N GLN A 67 31.11 -32.41 -9.05
CA GLN A 67 30.61 -32.42 -7.65
C GLN A 67 31.41 -33.49 -6.86
N PRO A 68 31.28 -33.74 -5.53
CA PRO A 68 30.44 -33.14 -4.47
C PRO A 68 31.15 -32.97 -3.08
N GLU A 69 30.35 -32.64 -2.05
CA GLU A 69 30.48 -33.01 -0.62
C GLU A 69 31.44 -32.26 0.34
N GLU A 70 30.88 -31.82 1.49
CA GLU A 70 31.28 -32.11 2.90
C GLU A 70 30.80 -30.95 3.82
N GLU A 71 29.60 -31.03 4.39
CA GLU A 71 29.26 -31.55 5.72
C GLU A 71 29.86 -30.79 6.94
N ALA A 72 28.95 -30.19 7.71
CA ALA A 72 28.95 -30.03 9.17
C ALA A 72 30.13 -29.35 9.90
N ARG A 73 29.86 -28.14 10.44
CA ARG A 73 30.05 -27.94 11.89
C ARG A 73 29.11 -26.91 12.52
N LEU A 74 28.21 -27.45 13.33
CA LEU A 74 27.38 -26.80 14.33
C LEU A 74 28.23 -26.11 15.40
N LEU A 75 27.77 -24.96 15.89
CA LEU A 75 27.89 -24.53 17.28
C LEU A 75 26.65 -23.70 17.63
N GLU A 76 25.68 -24.38 18.24
CA GLU A 76 24.56 -23.78 18.98
C GLU A 76 24.94 -23.66 20.46
N THR A 77 24.53 -22.57 21.11
CA THR A 77 24.01 -22.52 22.50
C THR A 77 23.27 -21.17 22.66
N THR A 78 21.96 -21.11 22.45
CA THR A 78 20.83 -21.33 23.39
C THR A 78 20.55 -20.16 24.34
N THR A 79 19.42 -19.48 24.13
CA THR A 79 18.36 -19.38 25.16
C THR A 79 17.01 -19.17 24.46
N ASN A 80 16.11 -20.13 24.65
CA ASN A 80 14.74 -20.14 24.13
C ASN A 80 13.83 -19.31 25.05
N ASP A 81 12.96 -18.51 24.46
CA ASP A 81 11.56 -18.49 24.89
C ASP A 81 10.66 -18.46 23.64
N SER A 82 9.80 -19.48 23.55
CA SER A 82 8.88 -19.83 22.45
C SER A 82 9.47 -20.29 21.09
N PRO A 83 9.01 -21.42 20.52
CA PRO A 83 9.48 -21.96 19.25
C PRO A 83 8.84 -21.21 18.08
N ARG A 84 9.11 -19.91 17.96
CA ARG A 84 8.69 -19.16 16.78
C ARG A 84 9.85 -19.16 15.80
N PRO A 85 9.69 -19.74 14.59
CA PRO A 85 10.75 -19.71 13.60
C PRO A 85 11.16 -18.26 13.34
N LYS A 86 12.47 -17.98 13.36
CA LYS A 86 13.01 -16.64 13.13
C LYS A 86 12.46 -16.14 11.79
N LEU A 87 11.62 -15.09 11.83
CA LEU A 87 10.97 -14.55 10.62
C LEU A 87 11.98 -14.18 9.52
N THR A 88 13.25 -13.99 9.86
CA THR A 88 14.32 -13.69 8.91
C THR A 88 14.60 -14.83 7.93
N LYS A 89 14.46 -16.09 8.35
CA LYS A 89 14.78 -17.29 7.56
C LYS A 89 13.61 -17.79 6.71
N LEU A 90 12.41 -17.28 6.93
CA LEU A 90 11.19 -17.76 6.27
C LEU A 90 11.04 -17.19 4.86
N SER A 91 10.53 -18.05 3.98
CA SER A 91 10.10 -17.71 2.63
C SER A 91 8.85 -16.81 2.63
N VAL A 92 8.52 -16.22 1.48
CA VAL A 92 7.35 -15.33 1.36
C VAL A 92 6.06 -16.08 1.67
N SER A 93 5.92 -17.33 1.22
CA SER A 93 4.76 -18.18 1.47
C SER A 93 4.60 -18.48 2.96
N GLU A 94 5.67 -18.87 3.65
CA GLU A 94 5.67 -19.13 5.09
C GLU A 94 5.37 -17.86 5.90
N LEU A 95 5.91 -16.70 5.48
CA LEU A 95 5.58 -15.41 6.10
C LEU A 95 4.10 -15.03 5.90
N ARG A 96 3.48 -15.39 4.77
CA ARG A 96 2.05 -15.17 4.55
C ARG A 96 1.20 -16.11 5.41
N ALA A 97 1.61 -17.37 5.57
CA ALA A 97 0.93 -18.31 6.46
C ALA A 97 0.97 -17.82 7.92
N LEU A 98 2.15 -17.42 8.41
CA LEU A 98 2.28 -16.81 9.74
C LEU A 98 1.52 -15.50 9.87
N TYR A 99 1.44 -14.70 8.80
CA TYR A 99 0.62 -13.49 8.82
C TYR A 99 -0.87 -13.83 9.05
N VAL A 100 -1.40 -14.84 8.36
CA VAL A 100 -2.79 -15.27 8.54
C VAL A 100 -3.01 -15.81 9.96
N GLU A 101 -2.08 -16.62 10.46
CA GLU A 101 -2.13 -17.17 11.82
C GLU A 101 -2.10 -16.08 12.90
N VAL A 102 -1.17 -15.12 12.79
CA VAL A 102 -0.94 -14.09 13.80
C VAL A 102 -1.97 -12.96 13.72
N LEU A 103 -2.43 -12.59 12.53
CA LEU A 103 -3.34 -11.44 12.34
C LEU A 103 -4.78 -11.84 12.05
N GLY A 104 -5.07 -13.12 11.81
CA GLY A 104 -6.40 -13.61 11.51
C GLY A 104 -7.00 -13.03 10.23
N ARG A 105 -6.17 -12.59 9.27
CA ARG A 105 -6.60 -11.97 8.01
C ARG A 105 -5.67 -12.33 6.86
N GLU A 106 -6.22 -12.45 5.67
CA GLU A 106 -5.44 -12.68 4.46
C GLU A 106 -4.65 -11.44 4.02
N THR A 107 -3.56 -11.68 3.28
CA THR A 107 -2.74 -10.63 2.67
C THR A 107 -2.38 -11.02 1.24
N SER A 108 -2.57 -10.09 0.31
CA SER A 108 -2.07 -10.18 -1.06
C SER A 108 -0.63 -9.69 -1.20
N SER A 109 -0.02 -9.18 -0.12
CA SER A 109 1.35 -8.68 -0.17
C SER A 109 2.38 -9.81 -0.23
N PHE A 110 3.28 -9.74 -1.20
CA PHE A 110 4.44 -10.63 -1.37
C PHE A 110 5.74 -10.03 -0.82
N ASN A 111 5.69 -8.83 -0.22
CA ASN A 111 6.89 -8.13 0.24
C ASN A 111 7.37 -8.68 1.60
N LYS A 112 8.53 -9.33 1.61
CA LYS A 112 9.15 -9.92 2.82
C LYS A 112 9.29 -8.90 3.96
N ARG A 113 9.72 -7.66 3.68
CA ARG A 113 9.94 -6.62 4.70
C ARG A 113 8.62 -6.20 5.34
N TYR A 114 7.57 -6.01 4.53
CA TYR A 114 6.24 -5.67 5.00
C TYR A 114 5.63 -6.76 5.88
N LEU A 115 5.73 -8.03 5.46
CA LEU A 115 5.20 -9.16 6.22
C LEU A 115 5.90 -9.30 7.58
N LYS A 116 7.24 -9.25 7.60
CA LYS A 116 8.03 -9.29 8.84
C LYS A 116 7.66 -8.15 9.79
N TRP A 117 7.58 -6.92 9.28
CA TRP A 117 7.18 -5.77 10.08
C TRP A 117 5.78 -5.95 10.66
N LYS A 118 4.79 -6.30 9.84
CA LYS A 118 3.40 -6.39 10.30
C LYS A 118 3.14 -7.55 11.26
N ILE A 119 3.88 -8.67 11.11
CA ILE A 119 3.84 -9.76 12.09
C ILE A 119 4.49 -9.32 13.41
N ARG A 120 5.62 -8.59 13.39
CA ARG A 120 6.21 -8.03 14.61
C ARG A 120 5.26 -7.06 15.30
N GLU A 121 4.67 -6.12 14.57
CA GLU A 121 3.69 -5.18 15.13
C GLU A 121 2.49 -5.88 15.77
N ALA A 122 2.03 -6.98 15.18
CA ALA A 122 0.98 -7.81 15.74
C ALA A 122 1.42 -8.54 17.01
N GLN A 123 2.64 -9.11 17.02
CA GLN A 123 3.23 -9.74 18.21
C GLN A 123 3.44 -8.75 19.35
N LEU A 124 3.74 -7.49 19.03
CA LEU A 124 3.86 -6.39 19.98
C LEU A 124 2.50 -5.80 20.40
N GLY A 125 1.38 -6.30 19.87
CA GLY A 125 0.03 -5.82 20.20
C GLY A 125 -0.30 -4.42 19.69
N ARG A 126 0.52 -3.85 18.79
CA ARG A 126 0.34 -2.49 18.24
C ARG A 126 -0.65 -2.45 17.08
N VAL A 127 -1.11 -3.62 16.62
CA VAL A 127 -2.02 -3.78 15.50
C VAL A 127 -3.21 -4.62 15.96
N PRO A 128 -4.45 -4.24 15.59
CA PRO A 128 -5.62 -5.05 15.87
C PRO A 128 -5.48 -6.40 15.14
N VAL A 129 -5.54 -7.47 15.94
CA VAL A 129 -5.59 -8.87 15.52
C VAL A 129 -7.04 -9.24 15.26
N GLY A 130 -7.29 -9.95 14.16
CA GLY A 130 -8.62 -10.37 13.73
C GLY A 130 -9.09 -9.69 12.43
N PRO A 131 -10.26 -10.10 11.93
CA PRO A 131 -10.88 -9.50 10.75
C PRO A 131 -10.99 -7.99 10.94
N ARG A 132 -10.51 -7.20 9.98
CA ARG A 132 -10.73 -5.76 10.01
C ARG A 132 -12.24 -5.55 9.79
N GLY A 133 -12.99 -5.42 10.87
CA GLY A 133 -14.35 -4.94 10.81
C GLY A 133 -14.31 -3.57 10.11
N GLY A 134 -15.14 -3.40 9.09
CA GLY A 134 -15.54 -2.05 8.71
C GLY A 134 -16.05 -1.34 9.96
N ARG A 135 -15.96 -0.01 9.99
CA ARG A 135 -16.47 0.83 11.08
C ARG A 135 -17.96 0.51 11.29
N ARG A 136 -18.29 -0.49 12.09
CA ARG A 136 -19.66 -0.85 12.45
C ARG A 136 -20.10 0.22 13.44
N SER A 137 -21.09 1.01 13.07
CA SER A 137 -21.91 1.69 14.06
C SER A 137 -22.56 0.60 14.93
N ASP A 138 -22.60 0.78 16.25
CA ASP A 138 -23.23 -0.15 17.22
C ASP A 138 -24.77 -0.19 17.11
N GLY A 139 -25.32 0.03 15.91
CA GLY A 139 -26.74 0.00 15.63
C GLY A 139 -27.07 -0.92 14.45
N PRO A 140 -28.33 -1.39 14.35
CA PRO A 140 -28.81 -2.04 13.14
C PRO A 140 -28.57 -1.11 11.95
N VAL A 141 -27.99 -1.67 10.88
CA VAL A 141 -27.80 -0.93 9.62
C VAL A 141 -29.17 -0.44 9.16
N PRO A 142 -29.39 0.87 9.00
CA PRO A 142 -30.69 1.34 8.54
C PRO A 142 -30.96 0.76 7.14
N GLU A 143 -32.18 0.28 6.91
CA GLU A 143 -32.60 -0.13 5.58
C GLU A 143 -32.75 1.13 4.72
N HIS A 144 -31.85 1.31 3.76
CA HIS A 144 -31.88 2.44 2.84
C HIS A 144 -32.47 2.04 1.50
N ARG A 145 -33.35 2.88 0.95
CA ARG A 145 -33.84 2.75 -0.43
C ARG A 145 -33.28 3.86 -1.30
N VAL A 146 -32.94 3.52 -2.54
CA VAL A 146 -32.43 4.48 -3.54
C VAL A 146 -33.57 4.86 -4.47
N LEU A 147 -33.88 6.17 -4.55
CA LEU A 147 -34.88 6.71 -5.46
C LEU A 147 -34.17 7.31 -6.70
N PRO A 148 -34.26 6.70 -7.88
CA PRO A 148 -33.68 7.26 -9.09
C PRO A 148 -34.52 8.45 -9.59
N LEU A 149 -33.88 9.60 -9.81
CA LEU A 149 -34.48 10.78 -10.41
C LEU A 149 -33.86 11.03 -11.78
N ARG A 150 -34.70 11.19 -12.81
CA ARG A 150 -34.25 11.55 -14.17
C ARG A 150 -34.40 13.06 -14.35
N MET A 151 -33.32 13.70 -14.78
CA MET A 151 -33.24 15.14 -15.02
C MET A 151 -32.31 15.40 -16.21
N GLU A 152 -32.52 16.51 -16.92
CA GLU A 152 -31.61 16.93 -17.98
C GLU A 152 -30.25 17.33 -17.40
N ALA A 153 -29.17 17.08 -18.15
CA ALA A 153 -27.81 17.36 -17.67
C ALA A 153 -27.62 18.84 -17.30
N GLU A 154 -28.11 19.75 -18.16
CA GLU A 154 -28.06 21.19 -17.90
C GLU A 154 -28.80 21.59 -16.62
N GLN A 155 -29.94 20.93 -16.32
CA GLN A 155 -30.68 21.21 -15.08
C GLN A 155 -29.90 20.80 -13.84
N VAL A 156 -29.18 19.68 -13.91
CA VAL A 156 -28.34 19.19 -12.81
C VAL A 156 -27.16 20.14 -12.57
N GLU A 157 -26.54 20.64 -13.63
CA GLU A 157 -25.45 21.63 -13.54
C GLU A 157 -25.92 22.90 -12.83
N ARG A 158 -27.07 23.47 -13.26
CA ARG A 158 -27.66 24.65 -12.61
C ARG A 158 -28.01 24.41 -11.14
N LEU A 159 -28.47 23.22 -10.82
CA LEU A 159 -28.80 22.83 -9.45
C LEU A 159 -27.55 22.74 -8.56
N ASP A 160 -26.43 22.28 -9.10
CA ASP A 160 -25.16 22.25 -8.38
C ASP A 160 -24.57 23.64 -8.15
N GLU A 161 -24.63 24.53 -9.15
CA GLU A 161 -24.25 25.93 -8.99
C GLU A 161 -25.07 26.61 -7.87
N ALA A 162 -26.38 26.34 -7.83
CA ALA A 162 -27.26 26.85 -6.79
C ALA A 162 -26.92 26.27 -5.42
N ARG A 163 -26.68 24.96 -5.33
CA ARG A 163 -26.26 24.27 -4.09
C ARG A 163 -24.98 24.89 -3.52
N GLU A 164 -23.98 25.13 -4.36
CA GLU A 164 -22.69 25.71 -3.95
C GLU A 164 -22.83 27.14 -3.46
N ARG A 165 -23.61 27.97 -4.17
CA ARG A 165 -23.95 29.32 -3.74
C ARG A 165 -24.70 29.36 -2.40
N LEU A 166 -25.49 28.33 -2.11
CA LEU A 166 -26.18 28.14 -0.83
C LEU A 166 -25.29 27.52 0.27
N GLY A 167 -24.03 27.16 -0.04
CA GLY A 167 -23.09 26.59 0.92
C GLY A 167 -23.43 25.17 1.38
N LEU A 168 -24.25 24.43 0.61
CA LEU A 168 -24.68 23.09 0.99
C LEU A 168 -23.63 22.04 0.59
N LYS A 169 -23.32 21.14 1.52
CA LYS A 169 -22.23 20.15 1.37
C LYS A 169 -22.56 19.03 0.38
N SER A 170 -23.84 18.75 0.13
CA SER A 170 -24.26 17.66 -0.75
C SER A 170 -25.57 17.97 -1.47
N ARG A 171 -25.77 17.36 -2.67
CA ARG A 171 -27.06 17.41 -3.38
C ARG A 171 -28.18 16.85 -2.51
N MET A 172 -27.90 15.83 -1.70
CA MET A 172 -28.86 15.23 -0.78
C MET A 172 -29.34 16.23 0.29
N ASP A 173 -28.45 17.09 0.81
CA ASP A 173 -28.82 18.14 1.78
C ASP A 173 -29.75 19.17 1.12
N LEU A 174 -29.47 19.57 -0.12
CA LEU A 174 -30.38 20.41 -0.91
C LEU A 174 -31.76 19.75 -1.05
N PHE A 175 -31.81 18.49 -1.50
CA PHE A 175 -33.09 17.79 -1.69
C PHE A 175 -33.87 17.59 -0.40
N ARG A 176 -33.21 17.26 0.72
CA ARG A 176 -33.87 17.12 2.02
C ARG A 176 -34.47 18.44 2.50
N ARG A 177 -33.71 19.54 2.40
CA ARG A 177 -34.22 20.88 2.76
C ARG A 177 -35.37 21.33 1.87
N ALA A 178 -35.27 21.10 0.56
CA ALA A 178 -36.33 21.44 -0.38
C ALA A 178 -37.61 20.64 -0.09
N LEU A 179 -37.48 19.33 0.16
CA LEU A 179 -38.61 18.47 0.51
C LEU A 179 -39.23 18.87 1.85
N HIS A 180 -38.41 19.16 2.86
CA HIS A 180 -38.85 19.67 4.15
C HIS A 180 -39.66 20.95 4.00
N ALA A 181 -39.14 21.96 3.29
CA ALA A 181 -39.82 23.23 3.07
C ALA A 181 -41.14 23.08 2.30
N TYR A 182 -41.15 22.22 1.27
CA TYR A 182 -42.36 21.93 0.50
C TYR A 182 -43.44 21.26 1.38
N LEU A 183 -43.07 20.22 2.13
CA LEU A 183 -44.00 19.48 3.00
C LEU A 183 -44.54 20.37 4.13
N GLN A 184 -43.71 21.23 4.72
CA GLN A 184 -44.17 22.23 5.70
C GLN A 184 -45.21 23.16 5.10
N THR A 185 -44.95 23.68 3.90
CA THR A 185 -45.88 24.59 3.22
C THR A 185 -47.17 23.89 2.82
N ALA A 186 -47.10 22.60 2.47
CA ALA A 186 -48.25 21.78 2.13
C ALA A 186 -49.08 21.33 3.35
N GLY A 187 -48.62 21.57 4.58
CA GLY A 187 -49.31 21.19 5.82
C GLY A 187 -48.97 19.79 6.34
N GLU A 188 -48.07 19.06 5.68
CA GLU A 188 -47.59 17.73 6.06
C GLU A 188 -46.46 17.82 7.10
N VAL A 189 -46.77 18.42 8.26
CA VAL A 189 -45.76 18.79 9.28
C VAL A 189 -45.06 17.57 9.86
N ASP A 190 -45.79 16.47 10.10
CA ASP A 190 -45.23 15.23 10.67
C ASP A 190 -44.22 14.58 9.73
N VAL A 191 -44.53 14.54 8.43
CA VAL A 191 -43.61 14.01 7.41
C VAL A 191 -42.44 14.97 7.22
N ALA A 192 -42.69 16.28 7.22
CA ALA A 192 -41.62 17.27 7.10
C ALA A 192 -40.58 17.12 8.23
N ALA A 193 -41.01 16.80 9.46
CA ALA A 193 -40.11 16.60 10.59
C ALA A 193 -39.06 15.50 10.34
N LEU A 194 -39.37 14.48 9.53
CA LEU A 194 -38.43 13.41 9.15
C LEU A 194 -37.29 13.89 8.24
N PHE A 195 -37.45 15.05 7.60
CA PHE A 195 -36.47 15.65 6.68
C PHE A 195 -35.85 16.93 7.23
N ALA A 196 -36.06 17.24 8.51
CA ALA A 196 -35.47 18.41 9.15
C ALA A 196 -33.93 18.38 8.99
N PRO A 197 -33.29 19.51 8.68
CA PRO A 197 -31.84 19.56 8.57
C PRO A 197 -31.21 19.21 9.92
N GLU A 198 -30.21 18.32 9.92
CA GLU A 198 -29.41 18.06 11.12
C GLU A 198 -28.63 19.33 11.48
N ALA A 199 -28.75 19.76 12.75
CA ALA A 199 -28.17 20.98 13.28
C ALA A 199 -26.64 20.93 13.36
#